data_AF-A0A3N7C976-F1
#
_entry.id   AF-A0A3N7C976-F1
#
_cell.length_a   1.000
_cell.length_b   1.000
_cell.length_c   1.000
_cell.angle_alpha   90.00
_cell.angle_beta   90.00
_cell.angle_gamma   90.00
#
_symmetry.space_group_name_H-M   'P 1'
#
loop_
_entity.id
_entity.type
_entity.pdbx_description
1 polymer ?
#
loop_
_entity_poly.entity_id
_entity_poly.type
_entity_poly.pdbx_seq_one_letter_code
_entity_poly.pdbx_strand_id
1 'polypeptide(L)'
;MGDNDKLDGVILAAREINNRPPLRDAILSIDGDITRDSLAGAATALQGNSSPSAFSQDPFHAQDNAHVVKAFQGLFEQLRDQTRDRAFFFDKHQYVEVAGLRAVMRDPDAVDPHGQPQRDPATGLPGKQYSELSVYTAKNIIERPGLSRSLERASGTRMFGPAHQEGWISNKGVERWLEQDKAHKAR
;
A
#
# COMPACT_ATOMS: atom_id res chain seq x y z
N MET A 1 26.45 15.13 -31.15
CA MET A 1 25.47 14.32 -30.40
C MET A 1 24.18 15.10 -30.39
N GLY A 2 23.22 14.59 -31.16
CA GLY A 2 22.06 15.36 -31.63
C GLY A 2 20.94 15.37 -30.60
N ASP A 3 20.02 16.33 -30.73
CA ASP A 3 18.86 16.45 -29.84
C ASP A 3 17.96 15.20 -29.83
N ASN A 4 18.00 14.37 -30.88
CA ASN A 4 17.32 13.07 -30.91
C ASN A 4 17.86 12.07 -29.88
N ASP A 5 19.19 12.00 -29.68
CA ASP A 5 19.79 11.08 -28.69
C ASP A 5 19.35 11.46 -27.26
N LYS A 6 19.16 12.76 -27.00
CA LYS A 6 18.65 13.29 -25.73
C LYS A 6 17.17 12.95 -25.55
N LEU A 7 16.36 13.12 -26.59
CA LEU A 7 14.93 12.77 -26.56
C LEU A 7 14.72 11.26 -26.32
N ASP A 8 15.51 10.42 -26.99
CA ASP A 8 15.47 8.96 -26.77
C ASP A 8 15.87 8.59 -25.34
N GLY A 9 16.89 9.25 -24.79
CA GLY A 9 17.27 9.10 -23.38
C GLY A 9 16.15 9.49 -22.41
N VAL A 10 15.43 10.57 -22.69
CA VAL A 10 14.27 11.01 -21.89
C VAL A 10 13.11 10.02 -22.00
N ILE A 11 12.83 9.49 -23.19
CA ILE A 11 11.77 8.49 -23.41
C ILE A 11 12.09 7.20 -22.64
N LEU A 12 13.34 6.73 -22.69
CA LEU A 12 13.78 5.54 -21.94
C LEU A 12 13.66 5.77 -20.43
N ALA A 13 14.07 6.93 -19.93
CA ALA A 13 13.93 7.28 -18.53
C ALA A 13 12.44 7.33 -18.10
N ALA A 14 11.58 7.96 -18.91
CA ALA A 14 10.13 8.01 -18.65
C ALA A 14 9.50 6.61 -18.64
N ARG A 15 9.91 5.74 -19.55
CA ARG A 15 9.45 4.35 -19.61
C ARG A 15 9.88 3.56 -18.38
N GLU A 16 11.12 3.70 -17.95
CA GLU A 16 11.65 3.04 -16.76
C GLU A 16 10.96 3.53 -15.48
N ILE A 17 10.66 4.83 -15.41
CA ILE A 17 9.85 5.42 -14.33
C ILE A 17 8.44 4.81 -14.31
N ASN A 18 7.77 4.75 -15.45
CA ASN A 18 6.40 4.21 -15.53
C ASN A 18 6.33 2.73 -15.17
N ASN A 19 7.41 1.98 -15.46
CA ASN A 19 7.51 0.56 -15.13
C ASN A 19 7.80 0.30 -13.64
N ARG A 20 8.09 1.33 -12.83
CA ARG A 20 8.42 1.21 -11.40
C ARG A 20 7.27 1.72 -10.55
N PRO A 21 6.33 0.87 -10.10
CA PRO A 21 5.12 1.32 -9.42
C PRO A 21 5.38 2.15 -8.15
N PRO A 22 6.33 1.81 -7.26
CA PRO A 22 6.64 2.65 -6.09
C PRO A 22 7.18 4.03 -6.47
N LEU A 23 8.06 4.10 -7.48
CA LEU A 23 8.60 5.36 -7.98
C LEU A 23 7.51 6.21 -8.63
N ARG A 24 6.68 5.60 -9.48
CA ARG A 24 5.53 6.24 -10.11
C ARG A 24 4.56 6.80 -9.06
N ASP A 25 4.25 6.04 -8.02
CA ASP A 25 3.41 6.50 -6.92
C ASP A 25 4.00 7.71 -6.19
N ALA A 26 5.30 7.68 -5.90
CA ALA A 26 5.97 8.72 -5.14
C ALA A 26 6.16 10.04 -5.92
N ILE A 27 6.38 9.97 -7.24
CA ILE A 27 6.61 11.18 -8.06
C ILE A 27 5.31 11.87 -8.48
N LEU A 28 4.18 11.17 -8.46
CA LEU A 28 2.90 11.76 -8.81
C LEU A 28 2.40 12.58 -7.64
N SER A 29 2.04 13.83 -7.93
CA SER A 29 1.30 14.66 -6.99
C SER A 29 -0.09 14.07 -6.77
N ILE A 30 -0.78 14.64 -5.79
CA ILE A 30 -2.14 14.26 -5.42
C ILE A 30 -3.15 14.39 -6.57
N ASP A 31 -2.87 15.30 -7.51
CA ASP A 31 -3.69 15.59 -8.68
C ASP A 31 -3.28 14.75 -9.91
N GLY A 32 -2.27 13.90 -9.76
CA GLY A 32 -1.74 13.05 -10.84
C GLY A 32 -0.68 13.73 -11.71
N ASP A 33 -0.28 14.96 -11.37
CA ASP A 33 0.77 15.69 -12.10
C ASP A 33 2.15 15.48 -11.48
N ILE A 34 3.22 15.56 -12.29
CA ILE A 34 4.60 15.58 -11.79
C ILE A 34 5.00 17.03 -11.51
N THR A 35 5.24 17.37 -10.25
CA THR A 35 5.68 18.70 -9.81
C THR A 35 7.08 18.66 -9.23
N ARG A 36 7.73 19.82 -9.08
CA ARG A 36 9.04 19.90 -8.42
C ARG A 36 8.98 19.34 -7.00
N ASP A 37 7.90 19.62 -6.27
CA ASP A 37 7.74 19.20 -4.88
C ASP A 37 7.44 17.69 -4.78
N SER A 38 6.69 17.12 -5.73
CA SER A 38 6.46 15.67 -5.77
C SER A 38 7.75 14.90 -6.08
N LEU A 39 8.61 15.43 -6.97
CA LEU A 39 9.94 14.88 -7.23
C LEU A 39 10.86 14.97 -6.00
N ALA A 40 10.88 16.12 -5.31
CA ALA A 40 11.65 16.29 -4.08
C ALA A 40 11.18 15.34 -2.97
N GLY A 41 9.86 15.18 -2.81
CA GLY A 41 9.27 14.20 -1.90
C GLY A 41 9.66 12.77 -2.25
N ALA A 42 9.57 12.38 -3.52
CA ALA A 42 9.96 11.05 -4.00
C ALA A 42 11.43 10.74 -3.71
N ALA A 43 12.33 11.71 -3.91
CA ALA A 43 13.75 11.56 -3.63
C ALA A 43 14.05 11.28 -2.14
N THR A 44 13.20 11.78 -1.24
CA THR A 44 13.34 11.52 0.21
C THR A 44 12.65 10.23 0.66
N ALA A 45 11.57 9.82 0.00
CA ALA A 45 10.72 8.71 0.41
C ALA A 45 11.18 7.34 -0.12
N LEU A 46 11.84 7.29 -1.28
CA LEU A 46 12.21 6.04 -1.92
C LEU A 46 13.57 5.52 -1.43
N GLN A 47 13.56 4.64 -0.43
CA GLN A 47 14.72 3.83 -0.06
C GLN A 47 14.68 2.51 -0.84
N GLY A 48 15.55 2.38 -1.85
CA GLY A 48 15.64 1.18 -2.68
C GLY A 48 14.68 1.21 -3.89
N ASN A 49 15.22 1.47 -5.08
CA ASN A 49 14.47 1.50 -6.34
C ASN A 49 15.08 0.50 -7.34
N SER A 50 15.09 -0.77 -6.95
CA SER A 50 15.52 -1.85 -7.82
C SER A 50 14.64 -1.92 -9.06
N SER A 51 15.22 -2.26 -10.21
CA SER A 51 14.46 -2.39 -11.46
C SER A 51 13.34 -3.44 -11.28
N PRO A 52 12.18 -3.31 -11.95
CA PRO A 52 11.10 -4.30 -11.89
C PRO A 52 11.54 -5.69 -12.38
N SER A 53 12.59 -5.76 -13.20
CA SER A 53 13.21 -7.00 -13.68
C SER A 53 14.20 -7.63 -12.70
N ALA A 54 14.54 -6.93 -11.61
CA ALA A 54 15.37 -7.50 -10.56
C ALA A 54 14.56 -8.51 -9.74
N PHE A 55 15.19 -9.63 -9.38
CA PHE A 55 14.59 -10.60 -8.48
C PHE A 55 14.26 -9.92 -7.13
N SER A 56 13.02 -10.08 -6.68
CA SER A 56 12.54 -9.60 -5.39
C SER A 56 11.70 -10.67 -4.73
N GLN A 57 11.81 -10.78 -3.41
CA GLN A 57 10.92 -11.62 -2.60
C GLN A 57 9.54 -10.98 -2.40
N ASP A 58 9.43 -9.68 -2.65
CA ASP A 58 8.16 -8.96 -2.56
C ASP A 58 7.28 -9.27 -3.79
N PRO A 59 6.11 -9.92 -3.61
CA PRO A 59 5.21 -10.26 -4.70
C PRO A 59 4.65 -9.02 -5.43
N PHE A 60 4.70 -7.84 -4.80
CA PHE A 60 4.19 -6.59 -5.35
C PHE A 60 5.25 -5.68 -5.96
N HIS A 61 6.53 -6.08 -5.95
CA HIS A 61 7.65 -5.25 -6.45
C HIS A 61 7.44 -4.72 -7.88
N ALA A 62 6.91 -5.57 -8.76
CA ALA A 62 6.57 -5.22 -10.14
C ALA A 62 5.08 -4.93 -10.35
N GLN A 63 4.27 -4.96 -9.29
CA GLN A 63 2.82 -4.81 -9.39
C GLN A 63 2.34 -3.39 -9.05
N ASP A 64 1.29 -2.97 -9.75
CA ASP A 64 0.67 -1.67 -9.54
C ASP A 64 -0.06 -1.58 -8.18
N ASN A 65 -0.47 -0.37 -7.82
CA ASN A 65 -1.20 -0.13 -6.58
C ASN A 65 -2.53 -0.90 -6.52
N ALA A 66 -3.19 -1.16 -7.65
CA ALA A 66 -4.46 -1.86 -7.67
C ALA A 66 -4.32 -3.32 -7.24
N HIS A 67 -3.21 -3.99 -7.57
CA HIS A 67 -2.94 -5.33 -7.07
C HIS A 67 -2.69 -5.33 -5.56
N VAL A 68 -1.93 -4.36 -5.04
CA VAL A 68 -1.70 -4.20 -3.60
C VAL A 68 -3.03 -3.99 -2.87
N VAL A 69 -3.90 -3.11 -3.39
CA VAL A 69 -5.20 -2.80 -2.77
C VAL A 69 -6.16 -4.00 -2.83
N LYS A 70 -6.14 -4.79 -3.90
CA LYS A 70 -6.92 -6.05 -3.97
C LYS A 70 -6.45 -7.08 -2.95
N ALA A 71 -5.13 -7.25 -2.81
CA ALA A 71 -4.58 -8.13 -1.78
C ALA A 71 -4.98 -7.65 -0.38
N PHE A 72 -4.90 -6.33 -0.15
CA PHE A 72 -5.33 -5.71 1.09
C PHE A 72 -6.83 -5.92 1.37
N GLN A 73 -7.68 -5.80 0.36
CA GLN A 73 -9.11 -6.08 0.47
C GLN A 73 -9.36 -7.53 0.92
N GLY A 74 -8.63 -8.50 0.36
CA GLY A 74 -8.72 -9.91 0.76
C GLY A 74 -8.23 -10.18 2.19
N LEU A 75 -7.28 -9.39 2.68
CA LEU A 75 -6.71 -9.49 4.03
C LEU A 75 -7.44 -8.63 5.06
N PHE A 76 -8.43 -7.83 4.64
CA PHE A 76 -9.05 -6.81 5.49
C PHE A 76 -9.62 -7.40 6.78
N GLU A 77 -10.31 -8.55 6.68
CA GLU A 77 -10.91 -9.24 7.83
C GLU A 77 -9.87 -9.71 8.86
N GLN A 78 -8.66 -10.07 8.41
CA GLN A 78 -7.56 -10.49 9.28
C GLN A 78 -6.89 -9.28 9.97
N LEU A 79 -6.80 -8.15 9.26
CA LEU A 79 -6.03 -6.98 9.69
C LEU A 79 -6.87 -5.92 10.40
N ARG A 80 -8.19 -6.02 10.39
CA ARG A 80 -9.09 -5.04 10.99
C ARG A 80 -8.94 -4.96 12.50
N ASP A 81 -9.21 -3.77 13.03
CA ASP A 81 -9.48 -3.57 14.43
C ASP A 81 -10.95 -3.89 14.73
N GLN A 82 -11.19 -5.06 15.34
CA GLN A 82 -12.53 -5.51 15.71
C GLN A 82 -13.25 -4.57 16.70
N THR A 83 -12.50 -3.79 17.49
CA THR A 83 -13.10 -2.86 18.46
C THR A 83 -13.74 -1.64 17.78
N ARG A 84 -13.38 -1.39 16.52
CA ARG A 84 -13.85 -0.27 15.70
C ARG A 84 -14.94 -0.67 14.71
N ASP A 85 -15.30 -1.95 14.65
CA ASP A 85 -16.35 -2.43 13.76
C ASP A 85 -17.70 -1.80 14.12
N ARG A 86 -18.35 -1.22 13.12
CA ARG A 86 -19.70 -0.66 13.24
C ARG A 86 -20.61 -1.36 12.25
N ALA A 87 -21.74 -1.85 12.73
CA ALA A 87 -22.83 -2.31 11.88
C ALA A 87 -23.95 -1.28 11.91
N PHE A 88 -24.29 -0.69 10.76
CA PHE A 88 -25.40 0.24 10.64
C PHE A 88 -26.33 -0.23 9.53
N PHE A 89 -27.58 -0.58 9.86
CA PHE A 89 -28.63 -0.95 8.90
C PHE A 89 -28.10 -1.83 7.74
N PHE A 90 -27.49 -2.97 8.07
CA PHE A 90 -26.90 -3.96 7.15
C PHE A 90 -25.55 -3.63 6.50
N ASP A 91 -25.05 -2.40 6.60
CA ASP A 91 -23.68 -2.07 6.21
C ASP A 91 -22.69 -2.38 7.34
N LYS A 92 -21.67 -3.18 7.03
CA LYS A 92 -20.50 -3.39 7.90
C LYS A 92 -19.44 -2.34 7.57
N HIS A 93 -19.15 -1.46 8.51
CA HIS A 93 -18.04 -0.52 8.48
C HIS A 93 -16.92 -1.06 9.35
N GLN A 94 -15.85 -1.48 8.70
CA GLN A 94 -14.68 -2.06 9.34
C GLN A 94 -13.49 -1.16 9.07
N TYR A 95 -12.54 -1.14 10.00
CA TYR A 95 -11.40 -0.24 9.94
C TYR A 95 -10.10 -0.96 10.24
N VAL A 96 -9.06 -0.57 9.51
CA VAL A 96 -7.67 -0.97 9.75
C VAL A 96 -6.88 0.29 10.12
N GLU A 97 -6.11 0.23 11.19
CA GLU A 97 -5.23 1.33 11.58
C GLU A 97 -3.92 1.27 10.78
N VAL A 98 -3.46 2.42 10.28
CA VAL A 98 -2.16 2.55 9.59
C VAL A 98 -1.01 2.20 10.54
N ALA A 99 -1.13 2.51 11.83
CA ALA A 99 -0.17 2.07 12.84
C ALA A 99 -0.16 0.55 13.00
N GLY A 100 -1.33 -0.11 12.92
CA GLY A 100 -1.44 -1.56 12.86
C GLY A 100 -0.72 -2.16 11.65
N LEU A 101 -0.87 -1.56 10.47
CA LEU A 101 -0.11 -1.97 9.28
C LEU A 101 1.41 -1.81 9.46
N ARG A 102 1.87 -0.74 10.12
CA ARG A 102 3.30 -0.59 10.47
C ARG A 102 3.79 -1.69 11.42
N ALA A 103 2.93 -2.18 12.32
CA ALA A 103 3.27 -3.31 13.18
C ALA A 103 3.37 -4.62 12.38
N VAL A 104 2.41 -4.88 11.48
CA VAL A 104 2.40 -6.05 10.58
C VAL A 104 3.65 -6.07 9.69
N MET A 105 4.03 -4.91 9.12
CA MET A 105 5.22 -4.78 8.27
C MET A 105 6.54 -5.14 8.98
N ARG A 106 6.59 -5.04 10.33
CA ARG A 106 7.77 -5.45 11.11
C ARG A 106 7.93 -6.97 11.23
N ASP A 107 6.98 -7.73 10.67
CA ASP A 107 6.97 -9.19 10.68
C ASP A 107 7.16 -9.79 12.09
N PRO A 108 6.26 -9.43 13.03
CA PRO A 108 6.38 -9.91 14.40
C PRO A 108 6.23 -11.42 14.48
N ASP A 109 6.98 -12.02 15.40
CA ASP A 109 6.85 -13.44 15.71
C ASP A 109 5.52 -13.69 16.43
N ALA A 110 4.92 -14.85 16.15
CA ALA A 110 3.75 -15.33 16.88
C ALA A 110 4.14 -15.54 18.34
N VAL A 111 3.33 -15.06 19.26
CA VAL A 111 3.55 -15.22 20.69
C VAL A 111 2.50 -16.13 21.31
N ASP A 112 2.90 -16.88 22.33
CA ASP A 112 2.00 -17.66 23.16
C ASP A 112 1.21 -16.77 24.15
N PRO A 113 0.25 -17.32 24.93
CA PRO A 113 -0.49 -16.55 25.93
C PRO A 113 0.38 -15.90 27.03
N HIS A 114 1.65 -16.28 27.15
CA HIS A 114 2.62 -15.72 28.09
C HIS A 114 3.56 -14.69 27.42
N GLY A 115 3.33 -14.36 26.14
CA GLY A 115 4.11 -13.41 25.38
C GLY A 115 5.46 -13.95 24.89
N GLN A 116 5.69 -15.27 24.95
CA GLN A 116 6.92 -15.89 24.45
C GLN A 116 6.78 -16.28 22.98
N PRO A 117 7.83 -16.13 22.14
CA PRO A 117 7.77 -16.54 20.75
C PRO A 117 7.41 -18.02 20.62
N GLN A 118 6.30 -18.30 19.95
CA GLN A 118 5.86 -19.66 19.64
C GLN A 118 6.83 -20.24 18.61
N ARG A 119 7.52 -21.31 18.97
CA ARG A 119 8.46 -21.99 18.08
C ARG A 119 7.76 -23.08 17.29
N ASP A 120 8.08 -23.16 16.01
CA ASP A 120 7.69 -24.28 15.18
C ASP A 120 8.41 -25.56 15.68
N PRO A 121 7.68 -26.62 16.06
CA PRO A 121 8.27 -27.85 16.56
C PRO A 121 9.12 -28.60 15.52
N ALA A 122 8.94 -28.35 14.22
CA ALA A 122 9.71 -29.00 13.17
C ALA A 122 11.05 -28.29 12.88
N THR A 123 11.08 -26.95 12.96
CA THR A 123 12.27 -26.15 12.60
C THR A 123 12.99 -25.52 13.79
N GLY A 124 12.30 -25.40 14.93
CA GLY A 124 12.79 -24.71 16.13
C GLY A 124 12.86 -23.18 16.01
N LEU A 125 12.47 -22.63 14.85
CA LEU A 125 12.43 -21.18 14.59
C LEU A 125 11.14 -20.56 15.15
N PRO A 126 11.14 -19.26 15.50
CA PRO A 126 9.91 -18.54 15.82
C PRO A 126 8.94 -18.58 14.64
N GLY A 127 7.71 -19.02 14.89
CA GLY A 127 6.62 -18.89 13.94
C GLY A 127 6.27 -17.41 13.75
N LYS A 128 5.78 -17.04 12.57
CA LYS A 128 5.36 -15.67 12.27
C LYS A 128 3.90 -15.44 12.63
N GLN A 129 3.58 -14.27 13.17
CA GLN A 129 2.20 -13.91 13.52
C GLN A 129 1.32 -13.71 12.28
N TYR A 130 1.94 -13.23 11.19
CA TYR A 130 1.26 -12.91 9.95
C TYR A 130 1.84 -13.72 8.80
N SER A 131 1.03 -13.91 7.75
CA SER A 131 1.53 -14.52 6.52
C SER A 131 2.48 -13.56 5.80
N GLU A 132 3.40 -14.08 5.00
CA GLU A 132 4.29 -13.25 4.16
C GLU A 132 3.48 -12.28 3.28
N LEU A 133 2.35 -12.75 2.72
CA LEU A 133 1.45 -11.91 1.92
C LEU A 133 0.94 -10.71 2.73
N SER A 134 0.57 -10.92 4.00
CA SER A 134 0.13 -9.84 4.89
C SER A 134 1.24 -8.83 5.16
N VAL A 135 2.46 -9.31 5.42
CA VAL A 135 3.64 -8.47 5.66
C VAL A 135 3.96 -7.63 4.42
N TYR A 136 4.05 -8.24 3.24
CA TYR A 136 4.36 -7.53 2.00
C TYR A 136 3.24 -6.60 1.55
N THR A 137 1.98 -6.95 1.80
CA THR A 137 0.84 -6.05 1.53
C THR A 137 0.94 -4.81 2.42
N ALA A 138 1.14 -5.00 3.72
CA ALA A 138 1.31 -3.89 4.67
C ALA A 138 2.53 -3.02 4.31
N LYS A 139 3.66 -3.66 3.97
CA LYS A 139 4.87 -2.99 3.50
C LYS A 139 4.59 -2.10 2.30
N ASN A 140 3.93 -2.63 1.26
CA ASN A 140 3.64 -1.86 0.06
C ASN A 140 2.60 -0.76 0.26
N ILE A 141 1.71 -0.86 1.25
CA ILE A 141 0.82 0.26 1.61
C ILE A 141 1.64 1.37 2.30
N ILE A 142 2.51 1.02 3.24
CA ILE A 142 3.28 2.00 4.03
C ILE A 142 4.40 2.66 3.23
N GLU A 143 5.12 1.89 2.41
CA GLU A 143 6.26 2.35 1.60
C GLU A 143 5.85 3.06 0.31
N ARG A 144 4.55 3.10 -0.02
CA ARG A 144 3.98 3.87 -1.14
C ARG A 144 3.14 5.03 -0.58
N PRO A 145 3.74 6.21 -0.35
CA PRO A 145 3.07 7.30 0.37
C PRO A 145 1.84 7.85 -0.36
N GLY A 146 1.85 7.83 -1.71
CA GLY A 146 0.71 8.23 -2.52
C GLY A 146 -0.46 7.27 -2.31
N LEU A 147 -0.17 5.96 -2.33
CA LEU A 147 -1.15 4.92 -2.04
C LEU A 147 -1.76 5.06 -0.65
N SER A 148 -0.95 5.11 0.41
CA SER A 148 -1.46 5.22 1.80
C SER A 148 -2.39 6.42 1.95
N ARG A 149 -1.95 7.60 1.50
CA ARG A 149 -2.75 8.84 1.59
C ARG A 149 -4.05 8.76 0.79
N SER A 150 -3.99 8.15 -0.39
CA SER A 150 -5.18 7.99 -1.23
C SER A 150 -6.21 7.05 -0.60
N LEU A 151 -5.78 5.98 0.09
CA LEU A 151 -6.66 5.07 0.83
C LEU A 151 -7.29 5.73 2.06
N GLU A 152 -6.53 6.51 2.83
CA GLU A 152 -7.05 7.29 3.96
C GLU A 152 -8.10 8.32 3.49
N ARG A 153 -7.85 9.01 2.37
CA ARG A 153 -8.82 9.95 1.77
C ARG A 153 -10.07 9.26 1.26
N ALA A 154 -9.91 8.13 0.57
CA ALA A 154 -11.03 7.32 0.08
C ALA A 154 -11.92 6.86 1.25
N SER A 155 -11.34 6.68 2.43
CA SER A 155 -12.03 6.30 3.66
C SER A 155 -12.82 7.45 4.32
N GLY A 156 -12.43 8.71 4.11
CA GLY A 156 -13.07 9.90 4.72
C GLY A 156 -14.15 10.59 3.89
N THR A 157 -14.31 10.24 2.62
CA THR A 157 -15.20 10.94 1.68
C THR A 157 -16.64 10.45 1.81
N ARG A 158 -17.43 10.98 2.74
CA ARG A 158 -18.90 10.82 2.74
C ARG A 158 -19.57 12.12 3.19
N MET A 159 -20.58 12.58 2.43
CA MET A 159 -21.42 13.72 2.84
C MET A 159 -22.28 13.40 4.08
N PHE A 160 -22.56 12.11 4.32
CA PHE A 160 -23.23 11.62 5.53
C PHE A 160 -22.50 10.38 6.04
N GLY A 161 -21.76 10.52 7.14
CA GLY A 161 -20.94 9.47 7.74
C GLY A 161 -20.03 10.03 8.85
N PRO A 162 -19.40 9.18 9.66
CA PRO A 162 -18.44 9.64 10.66
C PRO A 162 -17.29 10.43 10.01
N ALA A 163 -16.81 11.46 10.70
CA ALA A 163 -15.73 12.31 10.24
C ALA A 163 -14.49 11.49 9.84
N HIS A 164 -13.74 11.99 8.85
CA HIS A 164 -12.45 11.42 8.46
C HIS A 164 -11.57 11.21 9.69
N GLN A 165 -11.13 9.96 9.90
CA GLN A 165 -10.20 9.61 10.95
C GLN A 165 -8.84 9.42 10.28
N GLU A 166 -7.95 10.38 10.49
CA GLU A 166 -6.56 10.28 10.04
C GLU A 166 -5.89 9.02 10.60
N GLY A 167 -5.12 8.31 9.78
CA GLY A 167 -4.48 7.05 10.17
C GLY A 167 -5.41 5.82 10.17
N TRP A 168 -6.61 5.92 9.60
CA TRP A 168 -7.54 4.79 9.47
C TRP A 168 -7.96 4.56 8.02
N ILE A 169 -8.00 3.28 7.63
CA ILE A 169 -8.46 2.84 6.32
C ILE A 169 -9.74 2.01 6.52
N SER A 170 -10.83 2.37 5.84
CA SER A 170 -12.11 1.65 5.93
C SER A 170 -12.29 0.68 4.77
N ASN A 171 -13.01 -0.41 4.99
CA ASN A 171 -13.35 -1.38 3.94
C ASN A 171 -14.11 -0.71 2.77
N LYS A 172 -15.01 0.22 3.08
CA LYS A 172 -15.73 1.03 2.08
C LYS A 172 -14.82 2.01 1.33
N GLY A 173 -13.79 2.55 1.99
CA GLY A 173 -12.76 3.36 1.34
C GLY A 173 -11.95 2.54 0.34
N VAL A 174 -11.58 1.31 0.69
CA VAL A 174 -10.88 0.38 -0.20
C VAL A 174 -11.71 0.04 -1.44
N GLU A 175 -12.99 -0.32 -1.26
CA GLU A 175 -13.92 -0.58 -2.37
C GLU A 175 -13.99 0.61 -3.33
N ARG A 176 -14.22 1.81 -2.79
CA ARG A 176 -14.30 3.05 -3.57
C ARG A 176 -13.00 3.37 -4.31
N TRP A 177 -11.85 3.18 -3.66
CA TRP A 177 -10.56 3.42 -4.28
C TRP A 177 -10.39 2.53 -5.52
N LEU A 178 -10.76 1.25 -5.42
CA LEU A 178 -10.70 0.30 -6.55
C LEU A 178 -11.65 0.69 -7.68
N GLU A 179 -12.85 1.16 -7.36
CA GLU A 179 -13.80 1.67 -8.35
C GLU A 179 -13.25 2.91 -9.07
N GLN A 180 -12.64 3.83 -8.33
CA GLN A 180 -12.02 5.05 -8.89
C GLN A 180 -10.83 4.71 -9.78
N ASP A 181 -9.91 3.86 -9.34
CA ASP A 181 -8.76 3.41 -10.16
C ASP A 181 -9.23 2.77 -11.47
N LYS A 182 -10.25 1.91 -11.41
CA LYS A 182 -10.86 1.29 -12.60
C LYS A 182 -11.47 2.33 -13.53
N ALA A 183 -12.19 3.32 -13.00
CA ALA A 183 -12.78 4.39 -13.79
C ALA A 183 -11.74 5.30 -14.45
N HIS A 184 -10.64 5.60 -13.75
CA HIS A 184 -9.54 6.40 -14.29
C HIS A 184 -8.80 5.67 -15.41
N LYS A 185 -8.55 4.36 -15.28
CA LYS A 185 -7.90 3.56 -16.32
C LYS A 185 -8.77 3.31 -17.56
N ALA A 186 -10.09 3.52 -17.46
CA ALA A 186 -11.03 3.36 -18.56
C ALA A 186 -11.25 4.64 -19.39
N ARG A 187 -10.69 5.78 -18.96
CA ARG A 187 -10.71 7.06 -19.68
C ARG A 187 -9.45 7.21 -20.52
#